data_AF-A0A3N5LEJ3-F1
#
_entry.id   AF-A0A3N5LEJ3-F1
#
_cell.length_a   1.000
_cell.length_b   1.000
_cell.length_c   1.000
_cell.angle_alpha   90.00
_cell.angle_beta   90.00
_cell.angle_gamma   90.00
#
_symmetry.space_group_name_H-M   'P 1'
#
loop_
_entity.id
_entity.type
_entity.pdbx_description
1 polymer ?
#
loop_
_entity_poly.entity_id
_entity_poly.type
_entity_poly.pdbx_seq_one_letter_code
_entity_poly.pdbx_strand_id
1 'polypeptide(L)'
;MTNRINDLFGKPLHVVNVGLSSMAQSVQSQGVPVVEVDWRPPVTGGTPLRQTSSGIDMDDANEEACRRIRQGRPVLVGMGIAGKTIPGMHPHMILHAGPPVTWERMCGPQRGAVMGALIYEGLAADEQEASRLAAGGAIEFSPCHHHHAVGPMAGVVSASMPVFVIENKAFGNRAFCTQNEGLGKVLRYGGMGPEVYARLKWMEEALYPSLDRALNTLPEGIDIRSIIAQAL
;
A
#
# COMPACT_ATOMS: atom_id res chain seq x y z
N MET A 1 -9.48 -42.51 -20.49
CA MET A 1 -8.11 -42.28 -20.01
C MET A 1 -8.19 -41.96 -18.52
N THR A 2 -7.97 -42.96 -17.68
CA THR A 2 -8.03 -42.85 -16.21
C THR A 2 -6.88 -41.99 -15.71
N ASN A 3 -7.22 -40.90 -15.04
CA ASN A 3 -6.28 -39.85 -14.66
C ASN A 3 -5.44 -40.34 -13.46
N ARG A 4 -4.15 -40.64 -13.66
CA ARG A 4 -3.24 -41.22 -12.64
C ARG A 4 -3.15 -40.42 -11.33
N ILE A 5 -3.54 -39.14 -11.36
CA ILE A 5 -3.63 -38.28 -10.16
C ILE A 5 -4.71 -38.78 -9.18
N ASN A 6 -5.81 -39.35 -9.68
CA ASN A 6 -6.89 -39.86 -8.82
C ASN A 6 -6.52 -41.16 -8.10
N ASP A 7 -5.54 -41.92 -8.61
CA ASP A 7 -5.00 -43.13 -7.96
C ASP A 7 -4.10 -42.82 -6.75
N LEU A 8 -3.72 -41.54 -6.55
CA LEU A 8 -2.89 -41.11 -5.43
C LEU A 8 -3.73 -40.87 -4.16
N PHE A 9 -4.95 -40.35 -4.30
CA PHE A 9 -5.83 -39.97 -3.19
C PHE A 9 -6.69 -41.13 -2.65
N GLY A 10 -6.69 -42.29 -3.33
CA GLY A 10 -7.38 -43.50 -2.89
C GLY A 10 -6.54 -44.43 -2.01
N LYS A 11 -5.30 -44.04 -1.67
CA LYS A 11 -4.34 -44.86 -0.90
C LYS A 11 -3.94 -44.15 0.40
N PRO A 12 -3.47 -44.88 1.41
CA PRO A 12 -2.87 -44.28 2.61
C PRO A 12 -1.77 -43.29 2.22
N LEU A 13 -1.90 -42.05 2.67
CA LEU A 13 -0.93 -40.98 2.41
C LEU A 13 0.23 -41.08 3.40
N HIS A 14 1.45 -40.94 2.89
CA HIS A 14 2.66 -40.76 3.70
C HIS A 14 3.21 -39.37 3.43
N VAL A 15 3.15 -38.51 4.44
CA VAL A 15 3.54 -37.09 4.30
C VAL A 15 4.97 -36.91 4.81
N VAL A 16 5.78 -36.13 4.08
CA VAL A 16 7.08 -35.64 4.57
C VAL A 16 6.95 -34.14 4.77
N ASN A 17 7.03 -33.69 6.03
CA ASN A 17 6.99 -32.27 6.36
C ASN A 17 8.40 -31.69 6.41
N VAL A 18 8.62 -30.59 5.71
CA VAL A 18 9.86 -29.80 5.74
C VAL A 18 9.47 -28.35 6.02
N GLY A 19 9.88 -27.81 7.17
CA GLY A 19 9.55 -26.44 7.57
C GLY A 19 8.85 -26.37 8.93
N LEU A 20 7.68 -25.74 9.00
CA LEU A 20 6.99 -25.48 10.27
C LEU A 20 6.42 -26.75 10.88
N SER A 21 6.72 -26.99 12.15
CA SER A 21 6.21 -28.14 12.91
C SER A 21 4.68 -28.14 13.05
N SER A 22 4.04 -26.97 13.03
CA SER A 22 2.57 -26.86 13.10
C SER A 22 1.85 -27.54 11.93
N MET A 23 2.50 -27.64 10.76
CA MET A 23 1.94 -28.35 9.61
C MET A 23 1.99 -29.87 9.81
N ALA A 24 3.10 -30.41 10.35
CA ALA A 24 3.20 -31.82 10.70
C ALA A 24 2.17 -32.22 11.77
N GLN A 25 2.02 -31.41 12.82
CA GLN A 25 1.05 -31.64 13.89
C GLN A 25 -0.39 -31.70 13.37
N SER A 26 -0.74 -30.82 12.43
CA SER A 26 -2.08 -30.79 11.81
C SER A 26 -2.37 -32.03 10.97
N VAL A 27 -1.33 -32.63 10.36
CA VAL A 27 -1.46 -33.89 9.60
C VAL A 27 -1.55 -35.08 10.56
N GLN A 28 -0.76 -35.09 11.64
CA GLN A 28 -0.81 -36.12 12.69
C GLN A 28 -2.17 -36.19 13.38
N SER A 29 -2.77 -35.05 13.70
CA SER A 29 -4.07 -35.00 14.39
C SER A 29 -5.21 -35.59 13.54
N GLN A 30 -5.02 -35.72 12.22
CA GLN A 30 -5.93 -36.37 11.29
C GLN A 30 -5.64 -37.87 11.12
N GLY A 31 -4.71 -38.43 11.89
CA GLY A 31 -4.32 -39.84 11.83
C GLY A 31 -3.50 -40.22 10.60
N VAL A 32 -2.96 -39.24 9.87
CA VAL A 32 -2.14 -39.49 8.68
C VAL A 32 -0.67 -39.65 9.09
N PRO A 33 0.02 -40.72 8.65
CA PRO A 33 1.45 -40.88 8.88
C PRO A 33 2.26 -39.71 8.30
N VAL A 34 3.06 -39.04 9.14
CA VAL A 34 3.99 -37.97 8.72
C VAL A 34 5.39 -38.21 9.26
N VAL A 35 6.39 -37.94 8.43
CA VAL A 35 7.80 -37.83 8.80
C VAL A 35 8.14 -36.34 8.83
N GLU A 36 8.51 -35.84 10.00
CA GLU A 36 8.98 -34.46 10.15
C GLU A 36 10.49 -34.40 9.95
N VAL A 37 10.93 -33.58 9.02
CA VAL A 37 12.35 -33.31 8.77
C VAL A 37 12.71 -32.02 9.52
N ASP A 38 13.60 -32.11 10.50
CA ASP A 38 14.24 -30.95 11.14
C ASP A 38 15.25 -30.33 10.17
N TRP A 39 14.71 -29.77 9.09
CA TRP A 39 15.49 -29.05 8.10
C TRP A 39 15.73 -27.62 8.57
N ARG A 40 16.98 -27.18 8.48
CA ARG A 40 17.37 -25.79 8.69
C ARG A 40 18.31 -25.38 7.57
N PRO A 41 18.29 -24.11 7.14
CA PRO A 41 19.34 -23.61 6.26
C PRO A 41 20.71 -23.83 6.91
N PRO A 42 21.78 -24.10 6.14
CA PRO A 42 23.12 -24.30 6.69
C PRO A 42 23.53 -23.13 7.59
N VAL A 43 23.74 -23.41 8.88
CA VAL A 43 24.15 -22.39 9.87
C VAL A 43 25.67 -22.15 9.82
N THR A 44 26.41 -23.08 9.23
CA THR A 44 27.87 -23.03 9.05
C THR A 44 28.23 -22.57 7.64
N GLY A 45 29.22 -21.67 7.53
CA GLY A 45 29.73 -21.18 6.24
C GLY A 45 29.08 -19.90 5.71
N GLY A 46 28.10 -19.34 6.42
CA GLY A 46 27.62 -17.99 6.13
C GLY A 46 28.69 -16.95 6.50
N THR A 47 29.04 -16.06 5.59
CA THR A 47 29.79 -14.86 5.96
C THR A 47 28.83 -13.95 6.72
N PRO A 48 29.05 -13.66 8.01
CA PRO A 48 28.19 -12.74 8.72
C PRO A 48 28.40 -11.37 8.07
N LEU A 49 27.43 -10.95 7.28
CA LEU A 49 27.33 -9.58 6.81
C LEU A 49 27.09 -8.76 8.08
N ARG A 50 28.17 -8.24 8.67
CA ARG A 50 28.14 -7.34 9.83
C ARG A 50 28.39 -5.90 9.42
N GLN A 51 28.86 -5.70 8.20
CA GLN A 51 29.15 -4.37 7.68
C GLN A 51 28.44 -4.16 6.35
N THR A 52 28.00 -2.92 6.13
CA THR A 52 27.51 -2.48 4.83
C THR A 52 28.66 -2.51 3.80
N SER A 53 28.33 -2.39 2.51
CA SER A 53 29.34 -2.22 1.46
C SER A 53 30.24 -0.99 1.64
N SER A 54 29.81 -0.03 2.46
CA SER A 54 30.58 1.17 2.83
C SER A 54 31.33 1.03 4.16
N GLY A 55 31.34 -0.16 4.79
CA GLY A 55 32.08 -0.44 6.03
C GLY A 55 31.39 0.00 7.32
N ILE A 56 30.10 0.38 7.29
CA ILE A 56 29.34 0.74 8.49
C ILE A 56 28.89 -0.53 9.19
N ASP A 57 29.06 -0.62 10.51
CA ASP A 57 28.55 -1.74 11.29
C ASP A 57 27.01 -1.79 11.24
N MET A 58 26.46 -2.99 11.05
CA MET A 58 25.02 -3.18 10.91
C MET A 58 24.24 -2.90 12.19
N ASP A 59 24.82 -3.16 13.36
CA ASP A 59 24.15 -2.87 14.63
C ASP A 59 24.06 -1.35 14.83
N ASP A 60 25.12 -0.61 14.49
CA ASP A 60 25.12 0.86 14.51
C ASP A 60 24.09 1.43 13.51
N ALA A 61 24.04 0.90 12.29
CA ALA A 61 23.09 1.33 11.27
C ALA A 61 21.63 1.05 11.69
N ASN A 62 21.38 -0.11 12.30
CA ASN A 62 20.07 -0.49 12.83
C ASN A 62 19.66 0.38 14.01
N GLU A 63 20.59 0.68 14.92
CA GLU A 63 20.34 1.55 16.07
C GLU A 63 19.92 2.95 15.60
N GLU A 64 20.65 3.52 14.64
CA GLU A 64 20.31 4.83 14.07
C GLU A 64 18.94 4.82 13.37
N ALA A 65 18.64 3.79 12.58
CA ALA A 65 17.35 3.65 11.92
C ALA A 65 16.19 3.57 12.93
N CYS A 66 16.31 2.68 13.92
CA CYS A 66 15.33 2.53 15.00
C CYS A 66 15.18 3.81 15.84
N ARG A 67 16.29 4.51 16.11
CA ARG A 67 16.27 5.79 16.83
C ARG A 67 15.45 6.82 16.05
N ARG A 68 15.65 6.97 14.74
CA ARG A 68 14.87 7.90 13.91
C ARG A 68 13.39 7.56 13.89
N ILE A 69 13.03 6.28 13.74
CA ILE A 69 11.63 5.83 13.76
C ILE A 69 10.98 6.21 15.10
N ARG A 70 11.64 5.89 16.22
CA ARG A 70 11.13 6.19 17.58
C ARG A 70 11.05 7.68 17.91
N GLN A 71 11.98 8.47 17.38
CA GLN A 71 12.03 9.91 17.63
C GLN A 71 11.16 10.72 16.67
N GLY A 72 10.56 10.08 15.67
CA GLY A 72 9.61 10.71 14.76
C GLY A 72 8.49 11.44 15.52
N ARG A 73 8.18 12.65 15.04
CA ARG A 73 7.08 13.48 15.54
C ARG A 73 6.14 13.84 14.38
N PRO A 74 5.31 12.87 13.93
CA PRO A 74 4.37 13.12 12.85
C PRO A 74 3.24 14.04 13.33
N VAL A 75 3.12 15.18 12.66
CA VAL A 75 2.08 16.18 12.91
C VAL A 75 1.31 16.37 11.61
N LEU A 76 -0.02 16.28 11.67
CA LEU A 76 -0.88 16.71 10.57
C LEU A 76 -0.89 18.23 10.54
N VAL A 77 -0.24 18.80 9.52
CA VAL A 77 -0.02 20.26 9.41
C VAL A 77 -0.96 20.93 8.42
N GLY A 78 -1.71 20.17 7.63
CA GLY A 78 -2.67 20.72 6.68
C GLY A 78 -3.12 19.69 5.65
N MET A 79 -3.79 20.18 4.62
CA MET A 79 -4.17 19.39 3.45
C MET A 79 -3.72 20.08 2.16
N GLY A 80 -3.74 19.36 1.06
CA GLY A 80 -3.43 19.91 -0.25
C GLY A 80 -4.03 19.08 -1.37
N ILE A 81 -3.88 19.57 -2.60
CA ILE A 81 -4.27 18.85 -3.81
C ILE A 81 -3.07 18.06 -4.30
N ALA A 82 -3.23 16.76 -4.53
CA ALA A 82 -2.13 15.82 -4.78
C ALA A 82 -1.14 16.32 -5.85
N GLY A 83 -1.62 16.75 -7.02
CA GLY A 83 -0.79 17.24 -8.12
C GLY A 83 -0.05 18.55 -7.85
N LYS A 84 -0.40 19.29 -6.78
CA LYS A 84 0.29 20.51 -6.34
C LYS A 84 1.19 20.28 -5.12
N THR A 85 0.93 19.22 -4.36
CA THR A 85 1.50 19.02 -3.02
C THR A 85 2.46 17.83 -2.96
N ILE A 86 2.21 16.77 -3.72
CA ILE A 86 3.06 15.58 -3.76
C ILE A 86 4.25 15.82 -4.70
N PRO A 87 5.51 15.65 -4.25
CA PRO A 87 6.69 15.84 -5.09
C PRO A 87 6.69 14.96 -6.34
N GLY A 88 6.90 15.60 -7.50
CA GLY A 88 6.99 14.92 -8.80
C GLY A 88 5.66 14.46 -9.39
N MET A 89 4.53 14.67 -8.72
CA MET A 89 3.22 14.33 -9.27
C MET A 89 2.79 15.32 -10.35
N HIS A 90 2.13 14.83 -11.41
CA HIS A 90 1.60 15.65 -12.50
C HIS A 90 0.25 15.11 -13.01
N PRO A 91 -0.50 15.87 -13.84
CA PRO A 91 -1.87 15.50 -14.25
C PRO A 91 -2.03 14.17 -15.01
N HIS A 92 -0.95 13.63 -15.57
CA HIS A 92 -0.94 12.36 -16.33
C HIS A 92 -0.23 11.24 -15.57
N MET A 93 -0.19 11.34 -14.24
CA MET A 93 0.38 10.34 -13.34
C MET A 93 -0.69 9.86 -12.37
N ILE A 94 -0.78 8.54 -12.23
CA ILE A 94 -1.59 7.89 -11.20
C ILE A 94 -0.65 7.16 -10.24
N LEU A 95 -0.71 7.55 -8.97
CA LEU A 95 0.01 6.80 -7.94
C LEU A 95 -0.80 5.59 -7.50
N HIS A 96 -0.13 4.55 -7.00
CA HIS A 96 -0.79 3.35 -6.52
C HIS A 96 -0.12 2.71 -5.29
N ALA A 97 -0.86 1.84 -4.58
CA ALA A 97 -0.30 1.04 -3.50
C ALA A 97 0.71 -0.02 -3.99
N GLY A 98 1.57 -0.49 -3.07
CA GLY A 98 2.51 -1.58 -3.33
C GLY A 98 3.77 -1.17 -4.10
N PRO A 99 4.56 -2.15 -4.57
CA PRO A 99 5.77 -1.93 -5.37
C PRO A 99 5.43 -1.59 -6.84
N PRO A 100 6.42 -1.19 -7.67
CA PRO A 100 6.19 -0.90 -9.08
C PRO A 100 5.43 -2.01 -9.81
N VAL A 101 4.35 -1.65 -10.51
CA VAL A 101 3.52 -2.58 -11.27
C VAL A 101 3.02 -1.92 -12.56
N THR A 102 3.09 -2.65 -13.68
CA THR A 102 2.52 -2.18 -14.94
C THR A 102 1.01 -2.42 -14.97
N TRP A 103 0.29 -1.68 -15.80
CA TRP A 103 -1.15 -1.83 -15.99
C TRP A 103 -1.60 -3.28 -16.22
N GLU A 104 -0.87 -4.02 -17.05
CA GLU A 104 -1.17 -5.42 -17.40
C GLU A 104 -1.04 -6.37 -16.20
N ARG A 105 -0.29 -5.96 -15.18
CA ARG A 105 -0.06 -6.75 -13.96
C ARG A 105 -0.89 -6.26 -12.77
N MET A 106 -1.57 -5.13 -12.88
CA MET A 106 -2.52 -4.67 -11.86
C MET A 106 -3.69 -5.65 -11.72
N CYS A 107 -4.11 -5.88 -10.48
CA CYS A 107 -5.27 -6.71 -10.21
C CYS A 107 -6.58 -5.99 -10.56
N GLY A 108 -7.69 -6.72 -10.64
CA GLY A 108 -9.01 -6.17 -11.01
C GLY A 108 -9.41 -4.92 -10.22
N PRO A 109 -9.37 -4.94 -8.86
CA PRO A 109 -9.67 -3.76 -8.05
C PRO A 109 -8.77 -2.56 -8.32
N GLN A 110 -7.47 -2.79 -8.52
CA GLN A 110 -6.53 -1.71 -8.81
C GLN A 110 -6.79 -1.09 -10.19
N ARG A 111 -7.09 -1.93 -11.19
CA ARG A 111 -7.50 -1.45 -12.52
C ARG A 111 -8.80 -0.64 -12.46
N GLY A 112 -9.80 -1.12 -11.72
CA GLY A 112 -11.05 -0.39 -11.50
C GLY A 112 -10.80 0.97 -10.84
N ALA A 113 -9.93 1.02 -9.84
CA ALA A 113 -9.59 2.26 -9.16
C ALA A 113 -8.88 3.26 -10.10
N VAL A 114 -7.95 2.79 -10.94
CA VAL A 114 -7.28 3.62 -11.95
C VAL A 114 -8.29 4.16 -12.96
N MET A 115 -9.14 3.30 -13.54
CA MET A 115 -10.14 3.75 -14.51
C MET A 115 -11.11 4.76 -13.91
N GLY A 116 -11.59 4.48 -12.70
CA GLY A 116 -12.46 5.41 -11.97
C GLY A 116 -11.77 6.75 -11.67
N ALA A 117 -10.47 6.74 -11.36
CA ALA A 117 -9.70 7.97 -11.17
C ALA A 117 -9.55 8.76 -12.48
N LEU A 118 -9.29 8.10 -13.62
CA LEU A 118 -9.19 8.75 -14.92
C LEU A 118 -10.51 9.43 -15.32
N ILE A 119 -11.65 8.78 -15.03
CA ILE A 119 -12.98 9.36 -15.27
C ILE A 119 -13.22 10.54 -14.31
N TYR A 120 -12.86 10.40 -13.04
CA TYR A 120 -12.97 11.48 -12.05
C TYR A 120 -12.14 12.73 -12.41
N GLU A 121 -10.94 12.54 -12.99
CA GLU A 121 -10.09 13.61 -13.50
C GLU A 121 -10.59 14.20 -14.84
N GLY A 122 -11.62 13.61 -15.45
CA GLY A 122 -12.14 14.03 -16.76
C GLY A 122 -11.22 13.67 -17.93
N LEU A 123 -10.29 12.72 -17.74
CA LEU A 123 -9.38 12.25 -18.78
C LEU A 123 -10.01 11.16 -19.68
N ALA A 124 -11.13 10.58 -19.25
CA ALA A 124 -11.90 9.60 -20.00
C ALA A 124 -13.40 9.78 -19.72
N ALA A 125 -14.24 9.57 -20.73
CA ALA A 125 -15.69 9.66 -20.61
C ALA A 125 -16.33 8.43 -19.96
N ASP A 126 -15.71 7.26 -20.13
CA ASP A 126 -16.23 5.99 -19.65
C ASP A 126 -15.11 4.96 -19.36
N GLU A 127 -15.51 3.79 -18.87
CA GLU A 127 -14.60 2.70 -18.49
C GLU A 127 -13.79 2.14 -19.68
N GLN A 128 -14.37 2.15 -20.88
CA GLN A 128 -13.72 1.62 -22.08
C GLN A 128 -12.60 2.57 -22.53
N GLU A 129 -12.90 3.86 -22.56
CA GLU A 129 -11.91 4.90 -22.84
C GLU A 129 -10.82 4.93 -21.77
N ALA A 130 -11.18 4.86 -20.49
CA ALA A 130 -10.23 4.85 -19.38
C ALA A 130 -9.28 3.65 -19.45
N SER A 131 -9.81 2.46 -19.75
CA SER A 131 -9.01 1.24 -19.95
C SER A 131 -8.02 1.38 -21.11
N ARG A 132 -8.48 1.92 -22.25
CA ARG A 132 -7.64 2.16 -23.43
C ARG A 132 -6.56 3.20 -23.14
N LEU A 133 -6.89 4.27 -22.42
CA LEU A 133 -5.96 5.32 -22.03
C LEU A 133 -4.88 4.77 -21.08
N ALA A 134 -5.29 4.00 -20.06
CA ALA A 134 -4.39 3.36 -19.11
C ALA A 134 -3.43 2.36 -19.80
N ALA A 135 -3.93 1.60 -20.78
CA ALA A 135 -3.11 0.68 -21.57
C ALA A 135 -2.24 1.36 -22.64
N GLY A 136 -2.57 2.60 -23.01
CA GLY A 136 -1.97 3.31 -24.15
C GLY A 136 -0.63 3.99 -23.87
N GLY A 137 -0.13 3.93 -22.62
CA GLY A 137 1.15 4.53 -22.23
C GLY A 137 1.13 6.05 -22.03
N ALA A 138 -0.05 6.69 -22.15
CA ALA A 138 -0.21 8.13 -21.89
C ALA A 138 -0.28 8.47 -20.40
N ILE A 139 -0.48 7.45 -19.54
CA ILE A 139 -0.55 7.59 -18.09
C ILE A 139 0.66 6.92 -17.46
N GLU A 140 1.38 7.68 -16.65
CA GLU A 140 2.46 7.16 -15.82
C GLU A 140 1.88 6.52 -14.55
N PHE A 141 2.36 5.31 -14.22
CA PHE A 141 2.02 4.63 -12.98
C PHE A 141 3.24 4.55 -12.07
N SER A 142 3.13 5.09 -10.86
CA SER A 142 4.22 5.07 -9.88
C SER A 142 3.73 4.68 -8.49
N PRO A 143 4.50 3.89 -7.72
CA PRO A 143 4.18 3.61 -6.33
C PRO A 143 4.08 4.88 -5.48
N CYS A 144 3.07 4.97 -4.61
CA CYS A 144 2.97 6.06 -3.63
C CYS A 144 4.28 6.24 -2.82
N HIS A 145 4.96 5.14 -2.48
CA HIS A 145 6.19 5.14 -1.70
C HIS A 145 7.38 5.86 -2.37
N HIS A 146 7.38 6.00 -3.71
CA HIS A 146 8.40 6.79 -4.41
C HIS A 146 8.18 8.30 -4.27
N HIS A 147 6.99 8.71 -3.86
CA HIS A 147 6.57 10.12 -3.79
C HIS A 147 6.23 10.54 -2.35
N HIS A 148 6.79 9.84 -1.35
CA HIS A 148 6.48 10.04 0.07
C HIS A 148 4.99 9.92 0.42
N ALA A 149 4.21 9.20 -0.40
CA ALA A 149 2.80 9.00 -0.18
C ALA A 149 2.50 7.55 0.25
N VAL A 150 1.34 7.34 0.84
CA VAL A 150 0.75 6.01 1.07
C VAL A 150 -0.71 6.02 0.64
N GLY A 151 -1.12 4.96 -0.06
CA GLY A 151 -2.50 4.77 -0.51
C GLY A 151 -3.09 3.50 0.11
N PRO A 152 -4.26 3.55 0.77
CA PRO A 152 -4.89 2.35 1.33
C PRO A 152 -5.50 1.48 0.22
N MET A 153 -5.41 0.16 0.37
CA MET A 153 -6.06 -0.83 -0.53
C MET A 153 -5.53 -0.76 -1.97
N ALA A 154 -6.35 -0.44 -2.98
CA ALA A 154 -5.85 -0.14 -4.34
C ALA A 154 -4.86 1.04 -4.33
N GLY A 155 -5.05 1.96 -3.37
CA GLY A 155 -4.15 3.07 -3.09
C GLY A 155 -3.97 4.04 -4.24
N VAL A 156 -4.97 4.15 -5.11
CA VAL A 156 -4.93 5.06 -6.26
C VAL A 156 -5.01 6.50 -5.78
N VAL A 157 -4.10 7.34 -6.29
CA VAL A 157 -4.09 8.79 -6.07
C VAL A 157 -3.94 9.48 -7.41
N SER A 158 -4.89 10.35 -7.76
CA SER A 158 -4.87 11.18 -8.97
C SER A 158 -4.70 12.66 -8.63
N ALA A 159 -4.37 13.49 -9.63
CA ALA A 159 -3.84 14.83 -9.42
C ALA A 159 -4.79 15.79 -8.68
N SER A 160 -6.10 15.65 -8.84
CA SER A 160 -7.10 16.51 -8.20
C SER A 160 -7.53 16.00 -6.82
N MET A 161 -7.12 14.79 -6.43
CA MET A 161 -7.50 14.23 -5.13
C MET A 161 -6.89 15.03 -3.97
N PRO A 162 -7.67 15.37 -2.94
CA PRO A 162 -7.10 15.98 -1.74
C PRO A 162 -6.34 14.97 -0.89
N VAL A 163 -5.23 15.42 -0.32
CA VAL A 163 -4.32 14.65 0.52
C VAL A 163 -4.04 15.36 1.83
N PHE A 164 -3.89 14.58 2.90
CA PHE A 164 -3.33 15.06 4.15
C PHE A 164 -1.83 15.30 4.01
N VAL A 165 -1.32 16.36 4.63
CA VAL A 165 0.11 16.68 4.71
C VAL A 165 0.57 16.42 6.13
N ILE A 166 1.37 15.37 6.30
CA ILE A 166 1.96 15.01 7.58
C ILE A 166 3.43 15.43 7.54
N GLU A 167 3.84 16.27 8.48
CA GLU A 167 5.23 16.66 8.65
C GLU A 167 5.83 15.97 9.87
N ASN A 168 6.99 15.36 9.69
CA ASN A 168 7.79 14.87 10.79
C ASN A 168 8.59 16.03 11.39
N LYS A 169 8.04 16.73 12.40
CA LYS A 169 8.69 17.92 13.00
C LYS A 169 10.09 17.62 13.59
N ALA A 170 10.44 16.35 13.83
CA ALA A 170 11.77 15.97 14.32
C ALA A 170 12.86 15.99 13.22
N PHE A 171 12.50 15.68 11.97
CA PHE A 171 13.46 15.48 10.88
C PHE A 171 13.12 16.21 9.58
N GLY A 172 12.01 16.95 9.55
CA GLY A 172 11.59 17.83 8.45
C GLY A 172 11.01 17.11 7.22
N ASN A 173 11.04 15.78 7.15
CA ASN A 173 10.46 15.04 6.04
C ASN A 173 8.92 15.06 6.10
N ARG A 174 8.27 14.99 4.93
CA ARG A 174 6.81 14.96 4.81
C ARG A 174 6.31 13.62 4.29
N ALA A 175 5.06 13.31 4.58
CA ALA A 175 4.33 12.19 4.03
C ALA A 175 2.88 12.57 3.69
N PHE A 176 2.30 11.88 2.71
CA PHE A 176 0.98 12.19 2.17
C PHE A 176 0.06 10.96 2.14
N CYS A 177 -1.23 11.17 2.38
CA CYS A 177 -2.23 10.12 2.17
C CYS A 177 -3.57 10.72 1.76
N THR A 178 -4.35 9.99 0.98
CA THR A 178 -5.70 10.41 0.59
C THR A 178 -6.68 10.31 1.74
N GLN A 179 -7.81 11.02 1.58
CA GLN A 179 -8.94 10.93 2.50
C GLN A 179 -9.65 9.57 2.38
N ASN A 180 -10.25 9.12 3.49
CA ASN A 180 -11.12 7.95 3.48
C ASN A 180 -12.47 8.30 2.84
N GLU A 181 -12.81 7.61 1.76
CA GLU A 181 -14.06 7.79 0.99
C GLU A 181 -15.33 7.31 1.72
N GLY A 182 -15.18 6.75 2.92
CA GLY A 182 -16.26 6.19 3.72
C GLY A 182 -16.50 4.70 3.46
N LEU A 183 -17.72 4.26 3.74
CA LEU A 183 -18.16 2.87 3.62
C LEU A 183 -18.88 2.61 2.27
N GLY A 184 -19.04 1.33 1.96
CA GLY A 184 -19.74 0.86 0.77
C GLY A 184 -18.88 0.85 -0.49
N LYS A 185 -19.49 1.14 -1.63
CA LYS A 185 -18.81 1.19 -2.93
C LYS A 185 -17.93 2.43 -3.02
N VAL A 186 -16.62 2.20 -3.06
CA VAL A 186 -15.56 3.24 -3.01
C VAL A 186 -14.43 2.90 -3.97
N LEU A 187 -13.73 3.93 -4.44
CA LEU A 187 -12.66 3.83 -5.41
C LEU A 187 -11.48 2.99 -4.90
N ARG A 188 -11.11 3.10 -3.62
CA ARG A 188 -10.01 2.31 -3.04
C ARG A 188 -10.21 0.79 -3.09
N TYR A 189 -11.43 0.31 -3.35
CA TYR A 189 -11.73 -1.11 -3.62
C TYR A 189 -12.01 -1.42 -5.10
N GLY A 190 -11.74 -0.47 -6.00
CA GLY A 190 -12.04 -0.56 -7.43
C GLY A 190 -13.48 -0.23 -7.80
N GLY A 191 -14.25 0.36 -6.88
CA GLY A 191 -15.61 0.81 -7.15
C GLY A 191 -15.63 1.98 -8.14
N MET A 192 -16.47 1.87 -9.17
CA MET A 192 -16.67 2.89 -10.20
C MET A 192 -18.14 3.21 -10.36
N GLY A 193 -18.47 4.43 -10.79
CA GLY A 193 -19.84 4.82 -11.11
C GLY A 193 -20.19 6.22 -10.60
N PRO A 194 -21.34 6.76 -11.04
CA PRO A 194 -21.73 8.14 -10.76
C PRO A 194 -21.70 8.51 -9.27
N GLU A 195 -22.10 7.58 -8.39
CA GLU A 195 -22.11 7.76 -6.94
C GLU A 195 -20.71 7.83 -6.33
N VAL A 196 -19.73 7.15 -6.93
CA VAL A 196 -18.32 7.23 -6.52
C VAL A 196 -17.74 8.56 -6.96
N TYR A 197 -17.95 8.94 -8.22
CA TYR A 197 -17.42 10.19 -8.79
C TYR A 197 -18.02 11.42 -8.13
N ALA A 198 -19.32 11.43 -7.87
CA ALA A 198 -19.99 12.51 -7.15
C ALA A 198 -19.44 12.66 -5.73
N ARG A 199 -19.12 11.53 -5.05
CA ARG A 199 -18.51 11.56 -3.72
C ARG A 199 -17.09 12.11 -3.77
N LEU A 200 -16.26 11.66 -4.73
CA LEU A 200 -14.91 12.19 -4.90
C LEU A 200 -14.92 13.69 -5.18
N LYS A 201 -15.84 14.17 -6.03
CA LYS A 201 -16.03 15.60 -6.28
C LYS A 201 -16.51 16.37 -5.05
N TRP A 202 -17.44 15.82 -4.27
CA TRP A 202 -17.82 16.42 -2.99
C TRP A 202 -16.62 16.48 -2.00
N MET A 203 -15.79 15.43 -1.98
CA MET A 203 -14.61 15.40 -1.13
C MET A 203 -13.58 16.46 -1.54
N GLU A 204 -13.42 16.70 -2.84
CA GLU A 204 -12.58 17.73 -3.45
C GLU A 204 -13.10 19.15 -3.18
N GLU A 205 -14.37 19.39 -3.44
CA GLU A 205 -14.93 20.74 -3.52
C GLU A 205 -15.50 21.24 -2.18
N ALA A 206 -15.91 20.34 -1.28
CA ALA A 206 -16.56 20.70 -0.02
C ALA A 206 -15.82 20.19 1.22
N LEU A 207 -15.51 18.89 1.28
CA LEU A 207 -14.87 18.29 2.46
C LEU A 207 -13.46 18.83 2.67
N TYR A 208 -12.61 18.73 1.64
CA TYR A 208 -11.21 19.19 1.71
C TYR A 208 -11.10 20.67 2.11
N PRO A 209 -11.78 21.63 1.44
CA PRO A 209 -11.64 23.03 1.82
C PRO A 209 -12.14 23.31 3.25
N SER A 210 -13.11 22.53 3.74
CA SER A 210 -13.61 22.68 5.10
C SER A 210 -12.61 22.16 6.14
N LEU A 211 -12.02 20.99 5.89
CA LEU A 211 -10.99 20.42 6.77
C LEU A 211 -9.71 21.23 6.74
N ASP A 212 -9.28 21.71 5.57
CA ASP A 212 -8.09 22.53 5.43
C ASP A 212 -8.24 23.86 6.19
N ARG A 213 -9.39 24.53 6.06
CA ARG A 213 -9.69 25.73 6.87
C ARG A 213 -9.67 25.44 8.37
N ALA A 214 -10.19 24.29 8.80
CA ALA A 214 -10.16 23.90 10.21
C ALA A 214 -8.73 23.63 10.70
N LEU A 215 -7.90 22.97 9.89
CA LEU A 215 -6.49 22.74 10.23
C LEU A 215 -5.70 24.05 10.29
N ASN A 216 -6.01 25.02 9.43
CA ASN A 216 -5.39 26.35 9.45
C ASN A 216 -5.68 27.16 10.73
N THR A 217 -6.69 26.79 11.54
CA THR A 217 -6.90 27.40 12.87
C THR A 217 -6.04 26.78 13.97
N LEU A 218 -5.32 25.69 13.66
CA LEU A 218 -4.45 24.95 14.57
C LEU A 218 -2.98 25.16 14.15
N PRO A 219 -2.32 26.26 14.56
CA PRO A 219 -0.95 26.59 14.11
C PRO A 219 0.09 25.52 14.47
N GLU A 220 -0.16 24.76 15.54
CA GLU A 220 0.72 23.65 15.94
C GLU A 220 0.44 22.34 15.20
N GLY A 221 -0.66 22.26 14.46
CA GLY A 221 -1.17 21.05 13.83
C GLY A 221 -1.71 20.04 14.84
N ILE A 222 -1.95 18.81 14.38
CA ILE A 222 -2.47 17.72 15.20
C ILE A 222 -1.37 16.67 15.40
N ASP A 223 -1.03 16.37 16.66
CA ASP A 223 -0.06 15.34 17.01
C ASP A 223 -0.63 13.94 16.75
N ILE A 224 -0.22 13.35 15.63
CA ILE A 224 -0.71 12.04 15.18
C ILE A 224 -0.17 10.92 16.07
N ARG A 225 1.05 11.08 16.61
CA ARG A 225 1.62 10.08 17.52
C ARG A 225 0.82 10.01 18.81
N SER A 226 0.37 11.14 19.34
CA SER A 226 -0.51 11.17 20.52
C SER A 226 -1.85 10.48 20.26
N ILE A 227 -2.46 10.74 19.09
CA ILE A 227 -3.71 10.08 18.69
C ILE A 227 -3.52 8.55 18.59
N ILE A 228 -2.47 8.10 17.91
CA ILE A 228 -2.18 6.66 17.78
C ILE A 228 -1.97 6.02 19.16
N ALA A 229 -1.20 6.67 20.04
CA ALA A 229 -0.93 6.15 21.37
C ALA A 229 -2.20 6.03 22.24
N GLN A 230 -3.19 6.91 22.06
CA GLN A 230 -4.48 6.83 22.76
C GLN A 230 -5.44 5.80 22.15
N ALA A 231 -5.24 5.43 20.88
CA ALA A 231 -6.11 4.51 20.15
C ALA A 231 -5.72 3.02 20.34
N LEU A 232 -4.48 2.74 20.75
CA LEU A 232 -3.96 1.42 21.07
C LEU A 232 -4.29 1.01 22.50
#